data_AF-A0A9E3JVF3-F1
#
_entry.id   AF-A0A9E3JVF3-F1
#
_cell.length_a   1.000
_cell.length_b   1.000
_cell.length_c   1.000
_cell.angle_alpha   90.00
_cell.angle_beta   90.00
_cell.angle_gamma   90.00
#
_symmetry.space_group_name_H-M   'P 1'
#
loop_
_entity.id
_entity.type
_entity.pdbx_description
1 polymer ?
#
loop_
_entity_poly.entity_id
_entity_poly.type
_entity_poly.pdbx_seq_one_letter_code
_entity_poly.pdbx_strand_id
1 'polypeptide(L)'
;MSTAQIQALTTSQIAALSTADMAALNSTQLAAFTTNQITAFTTTDLAALSTSLIAAGLTTDQIVALTTAQVGAFTTAQVSALTTNQVAALETADLAAMKTSQIAALTTAQVASGLTTAQIVALTTAQASALTTAQTAALTTAQVAALETADLVAMKTSQIAALTTAQVASGLTTDQIVALTTAQAGALTTAQTAALTTAQVAALETADLVAMKTS
;
A
#
# COMPACT_ATOMS: atom_id res chain seq x y z
N MET A 1 -17.26 -17.94 -23.33
CA MET A 1 -16.70 -19.22 -22.85
C MET A 1 -17.29 -19.56 -21.49
N SER A 2 -17.51 -20.84 -21.20
CA SER A 2 -17.90 -21.31 -19.86
C SER A 2 -16.69 -21.40 -18.91
N THR A 3 -16.92 -21.51 -17.61
CA THR A 3 -15.85 -21.65 -16.60
C THR A 3 -15.04 -22.93 -16.79
N ALA A 4 -15.70 -24.05 -17.15
CA ALA A 4 -15.02 -25.30 -17.47
C ALA A 4 -14.14 -25.18 -18.74
N GLN A 5 -14.60 -24.45 -19.75
CA GLN A 5 -13.79 -24.18 -20.95
C GLN A 5 -12.57 -23.31 -20.64
N ILE A 6 -12.71 -22.34 -19.74
CA ILE A 6 -11.59 -21.50 -19.28
C ILE A 6 -10.56 -22.35 -18.54
N GLN A 7 -10.98 -23.21 -17.61
CA GLN A 7 -10.05 -24.08 -16.87
C GLN A 7 -9.37 -25.13 -17.74
N ALA A 8 -9.94 -25.47 -18.90
CA ALA A 8 -9.31 -26.36 -19.87
C ALA A 8 -8.23 -25.69 -20.74
N LEU A 9 -8.11 -24.35 -20.71
CA LEU A 9 -7.08 -23.64 -21.47
C LEU A 9 -5.68 -23.91 -20.90
N THR A 10 -4.73 -24.19 -21.77
CA THR A 10 -3.31 -24.24 -21.41
C THR A 10 -2.75 -22.81 -21.24
N THR A 11 -1.67 -22.67 -20.49
CA THR A 11 -0.99 -21.36 -20.31
C THR A 11 -0.50 -20.78 -21.64
N SER A 12 -0.06 -21.61 -22.59
CA SER A 12 0.33 -21.16 -23.94
C SER A 12 -0.86 -20.64 -24.75
N GLN A 13 -2.04 -21.24 -24.62
CA GLN A 13 -3.25 -20.74 -25.27
C GLN A 13 -3.69 -19.40 -24.69
N ILE A 14 -3.58 -19.24 -23.36
CA ILE A 14 -3.91 -17.98 -22.67
C ILE A 14 -2.96 -16.87 -23.11
N ALA A 15 -1.65 -17.12 -23.11
CA ALA A 15 -0.65 -16.15 -23.57
C ALA A 15 -0.79 -15.78 -25.06
N ALA A 16 -1.54 -16.57 -25.85
CA ALA A 16 -1.83 -16.32 -27.25
C ALA A 16 -3.18 -15.61 -27.49
N LEU A 17 -4.01 -15.41 -26.45
CA LEU A 17 -5.24 -14.62 -26.56
C LEU A 17 -4.88 -13.17 -26.88
N SER A 18 -5.72 -12.49 -27.67
CA SER A 18 -5.49 -11.07 -27.92
C SER A 18 -5.84 -10.26 -26.67
N THR A 19 -5.20 -9.09 -26.51
CA THR A 19 -5.52 -8.15 -25.43
C THR A 19 -7.01 -7.74 -25.45
N ALA A 20 -7.63 -7.73 -26.63
CA ALA A 20 -9.05 -7.44 -26.80
C ALA A 20 -9.93 -8.58 -26.27
N ASP A 21 -9.55 -9.83 -26.51
CA ASP A 21 -10.26 -11.00 -25.95
C ASP A 21 -10.16 -11.00 -24.42
N MET A 22 -8.98 -10.67 -23.89
CA MET A 22 -8.76 -10.55 -22.44
C MET A 22 -9.60 -9.43 -21.83
N ALA A 23 -9.68 -8.27 -22.48
CA ALA A 23 -10.51 -7.15 -22.01
C ALA A 23 -12.02 -7.40 -22.12
N ALA A 24 -12.45 -8.36 -22.95
CA ALA A 24 -13.85 -8.73 -23.14
C ALA A 24 -14.38 -9.76 -22.13
N LEU A 25 -13.53 -10.25 -21.22
CA LEU A 25 -13.94 -11.14 -20.14
C LEU A 25 -14.97 -10.45 -19.21
N ASN A 26 -15.74 -11.25 -18.48
CA ASN A 26 -16.51 -10.78 -17.33
C ASN A 26 -15.91 -11.31 -16.01
N SER A 27 -16.40 -10.81 -14.88
CA SER A 27 -15.88 -11.18 -13.55
C SER A 27 -15.97 -12.68 -13.27
N THR A 28 -17.08 -13.34 -13.64
CA THR A 28 -17.23 -14.80 -13.47
C THR A 28 -16.21 -15.59 -14.29
N GLN A 29 -15.88 -15.10 -15.50
CA GLN A 29 -14.88 -15.73 -16.36
C GLN A 29 -13.46 -15.49 -15.82
N LEU A 30 -13.15 -14.28 -15.37
CA LEU A 30 -11.85 -13.97 -14.78
C LEU A 30 -11.60 -14.77 -13.50
N ALA A 31 -12.61 -14.89 -12.63
CA ALA A 31 -12.54 -15.68 -11.41
C ALA A 31 -12.42 -17.20 -11.67
N ALA A 32 -12.74 -17.66 -12.88
CA ALA A 32 -12.67 -19.08 -13.24
C ALA A 32 -11.26 -19.54 -13.64
N PHE A 33 -10.33 -18.63 -13.94
CA PHE A 33 -8.94 -18.99 -14.20
C PHE A 33 -8.28 -19.54 -12.93
N THR A 34 -7.50 -20.61 -13.08
CA THR A 34 -6.68 -21.12 -11.98
C THR A 34 -5.51 -20.17 -11.70
N THR A 35 -4.89 -20.29 -10.52
CA THR A 35 -3.67 -19.53 -10.17
C THR A 35 -2.54 -19.73 -11.18
N ASN A 36 -2.30 -20.97 -11.62
CA ASN A 36 -1.33 -21.27 -12.68
C ASN A 36 -1.65 -20.56 -14.00
N GLN A 37 -2.93 -20.45 -14.36
CA GLN A 37 -3.34 -19.77 -15.59
C GLN A 37 -3.21 -18.25 -15.50
N ILE A 38 -3.42 -17.65 -14.33
CA ILE A 38 -3.22 -16.20 -14.10
C ILE A 38 -1.76 -15.81 -14.32
N THR A 39 -0.79 -16.66 -13.95
CA THR A 39 0.64 -16.40 -14.23
C THR A 39 0.96 -16.30 -15.74
N ALA A 40 0.10 -16.82 -16.61
CA ALA A 40 0.28 -16.77 -18.06
C ALA A 40 -0.22 -15.47 -18.70
N PHE A 41 -0.91 -14.61 -17.94
CA PHE A 41 -1.40 -13.33 -18.46
C PHE A 41 -0.22 -12.39 -18.69
N THR A 42 -0.18 -11.71 -19.84
CA THR A 42 0.87 -10.72 -20.04
C THR A 42 0.58 -9.46 -19.22
N THR A 43 1.62 -8.65 -18.96
CA THR A 43 1.46 -7.34 -18.32
C THR A 43 0.57 -6.41 -19.13
N THR A 44 0.55 -6.55 -20.46
CA THR A 44 -0.31 -5.78 -21.36
C THR A 44 -1.77 -6.17 -21.21
N ASP A 45 -2.07 -7.47 -21.08
CA ASP A 45 -3.43 -7.96 -20.86
C ASP A 45 -3.98 -7.46 -19.53
N LEU A 46 -3.19 -7.58 -18.46
CA LEU A 46 -3.57 -7.09 -17.14
C LEU A 46 -3.83 -5.59 -17.13
N ALA A 47 -2.99 -4.78 -17.79
CA ALA A 47 -3.19 -3.33 -17.89
C ALA A 47 -4.43 -2.95 -18.72
N ALA A 48 -4.91 -3.83 -19.61
CA ALA A 48 -6.11 -3.62 -20.43
C ALA A 48 -7.42 -4.00 -19.70
N LEU A 49 -7.36 -4.77 -18.61
CA LEU A 49 -8.55 -5.14 -17.83
C LEU A 49 -9.21 -3.90 -17.19
N SER A 50 -10.53 -3.84 -17.20
CA SER A 50 -11.23 -2.75 -16.53
C SER A 50 -11.08 -2.83 -15.01
N THR A 51 -11.22 -1.69 -14.34
CA THR A 51 -11.21 -1.62 -12.87
C THR A 51 -12.30 -2.47 -12.21
N SER A 52 -13.47 -2.61 -12.85
CA SER A 52 -14.55 -3.47 -12.36
C SER A 52 -14.20 -4.96 -12.44
N LEU A 53 -13.48 -5.38 -13.47
CA LEU A 53 -12.98 -6.76 -13.59
C LEU A 53 -11.91 -7.04 -12.52
N ILE A 54 -10.98 -6.10 -12.29
CA ILE A 54 -9.97 -6.26 -11.23
C ILE A 54 -10.65 -6.39 -9.87
N ALA A 55 -11.59 -5.49 -9.53
CA ALA A 55 -12.25 -5.48 -8.23
C ALA A 55 -13.14 -6.72 -7.98
N ALA A 56 -13.91 -7.16 -8.99
CA ALA A 56 -14.92 -8.20 -8.82
C ALA A 56 -14.53 -9.58 -9.38
N GLY A 57 -13.50 -9.65 -10.22
CA GLY A 57 -13.13 -10.85 -10.96
C GLY A 57 -11.83 -11.51 -10.50
N LEU A 58 -10.91 -10.79 -9.84
CA LEU A 58 -9.72 -11.41 -9.25
C LEU A 58 -10.00 -11.89 -7.82
N THR A 59 -9.74 -13.17 -7.54
CA THR A 59 -9.79 -13.69 -6.16
C THR A 59 -8.49 -13.40 -5.42
N THR A 60 -8.49 -13.50 -4.09
CA THR A 60 -7.26 -13.32 -3.29
C THR A 60 -6.19 -14.36 -3.63
N ASP A 61 -6.58 -15.60 -3.91
CA ASP A 61 -5.64 -16.66 -4.32
C ASP A 61 -5.01 -16.33 -5.68
N GLN A 62 -5.77 -15.73 -6.59
CA GLN A 62 -5.25 -15.27 -7.88
C GLN A 62 -4.32 -14.05 -7.71
N ILE A 63 -4.60 -13.15 -6.76
CA ILE A 63 -3.70 -12.04 -6.42
C ILE A 63 -2.35 -12.57 -5.90
N VAL A 64 -2.37 -13.52 -4.97
CA VAL A 64 -1.15 -14.18 -4.45
C VAL A 64 -0.38 -14.88 -5.56
N ALA A 65 -1.06 -15.39 -6.59
CA ALA A 65 -0.42 -16.08 -7.71
C ALA A 65 0.16 -15.13 -8.77
N LEU A 66 -0.13 -13.83 -8.73
CA LEU A 66 0.47 -12.90 -9.68
C LEU A 66 1.98 -12.84 -9.46
N THR A 67 2.72 -12.67 -10.55
CA THR A 67 4.14 -12.34 -10.47
C THR A 67 4.32 -10.87 -10.09
N THR A 68 5.45 -10.53 -9.47
CA THR A 68 5.82 -9.14 -9.14
C THR A 68 5.78 -8.21 -10.36
N ALA A 69 6.16 -8.71 -11.54
CA ALA A 69 6.08 -7.97 -12.79
C ALA A 69 4.63 -7.68 -13.23
N GLN A 70 3.72 -8.62 -13.01
CA GLN A 70 2.30 -8.45 -13.27
C GLN A 70 1.65 -7.45 -12.30
N VAL A 71 1.97 -7.51 -11.01
CA VAL A 71 1.50 -6.52 -10.03
C VAL A 71 2.04 -5.13 -10.36
N GLY A 72 3.34 -5.02 -10.67
CA GLY A 72 3.97 -3.76 -11.09
C GLY A 72 3.40 -3.16 -12.38
N ALA A 73 2.68 -3.94 -13.18
CA ALA A 73 2.03 -3.51 -14.41
C ALA A 73 0.63 -2.88 -14.20
N PHE A 74 0.01 -3.05 -13.02
CA PHE A 74 -1.29 -2.44 -12.76
C PHE A 74 -1.25 -0.92 -12.92
N THR A 75 -2.29 -0.37 -13.54
CA THR A 75 -2.47 1.08 -13.58
C THR A 75 -2.86 1.60 -12.20
N THR A 76 -2.64 2.89 -11.95
CA THR A 76 -3.09 3.54 -10.70
C THR A 76 -4.59 3.42 -10.49
N ALA A 77 -5.38 3.47 -11.57
CA ALA A 77 -6.82 3.26 -11.53
C ALA A 77 -7.18 1.83 -11.08
N GLN A 78 -6.47 0.81 -11.59
CA GLN A 78 -6.66 -0.58 -11.16
C GLN A 78 -6.26 -0.79 -9.71
N VAL A 79 -5.13 -0.22 -9.27
CA VAL A 79 -4.70 -0.27 -7.86
C VAL A 79 -5.76 0.35 -6.94
N SER A 80 -6.30 1.52 -7.30
CA SER A 80 -7.37 2.16 -6.52
C SER A 80 -8.68 1.37 -6.47
N ALA A 81 -8.88 0.45 -7.43
CA ALA A 81 -10.08 -0.38 -7.53
C ALA A 81 -9.98 -1.71 -6.77
N LEU A 82 -8.78 -2.13 -6.35
CA LEU A 82 -8.61 -3.35 -5.56
C LEU A 82 -9.45 -3.26 -4.27
N THR A 83 -10.06 -4.36 -3.87
CA THR A 83 -10.70 -4.45 -2.56
C THR A 83 -9.64 -4.48 -1.45
N THR A 84 -10.03 -4.17 -0.21
CA THR A 84 -9.13 -4.29 0.95
C THR A 84 -8.60 -5.72 1.11
N ASN A 85 -9.41 -6.73 0.81
CA ASN A 85 -9.01 -8.14 0.88
C ASN A 85 -7.98 -8.48 -0.20
N GLN A 86 -8.13 -7.95 -1.41
CA GLN A 86 -7.13 -8.13 -2.48
C GLN A 86 -5.81 -7.41 -2.12
N VAL A 87 -5.87 -6.20 -1.54
CA VAL A 87 -4.66 -5.50 -1.06
C VAL A 87 -3.98 -6.29 0.06
N ALA A 88 -4.74 -6.85 1.01
CA ALA A 88 -4.21 -7.70 2.07
C ALA A 88 -3.56 -8.99 1.53
N ALA A 89 -3.97 -9.45 0.36
CA ALA A 89 -3.43 -10.64 -0.29
C ALA A 89 -2.16 -10.39 -1.11
N LEU A 90 -1.77 -9.13 -1.35
CA LEU A 90 -0.51 -8.82 -2.05
C LEU A 90 0.69 -9.32 -1.24
N GLU A 91 1.65 -9.98 -1.89
CA GLU A 91 2.85 -10.39 -1.18
C GLU A 91 3.75 -9.17 -0.91
N THR A 92 4.61 -9.26 0.11
CA THR A 92 5.53 -8.15 0.44
C THR A 92 6.49 -7.83 -0.71
N ALA A 93 6.90 -8.84 -1.47
CA ALA A 93 7.72 -8.66 -2.67
C ALA A 93 6.98 -7.94 -3.80
N ASP A 94 5.68 -8.18 -3.95
CA ASP A 94 4.85 -7.47 -4.93
C ASP A 94 4.73 -5.99 -4.58
N LEU A 95 4.45 -5.71 -3.30
CA LEU A 95 4.33 -4.35 -2.80
C LEU A 95 5.64 -3.57 -2.98
N ALA A 96 6.79 -4.19 -2.69
CA ALA A 96 8.10 -3.58 -2.91
C ALA A 96 8.40 -3.31 -4.40
N ALA A 97 7.82 -4.09 -5.31
CA ALA A 97 7.95 -3.90 -6.77
C ALA A 97 7.01 -2.82 -7.34
N MET A 98 6.00 -2.39 -6.58
CA MET A 98 5.09 -1.32 -7.02
C MET A 98 5.80 0.02 -7.16
N LYS A 99 5.36 0.83 -8.11
CA LYS A 99 5.81 2.21 -8.30
C LYS A 99 5.25 3.09 -7.19
N THR A 100 5.97 4.14 -6.82
CA THR A 100 5.50 5.16 -5.87
C THR A 100 4.16 5.77 -6.28
N SER A 101 3.88 5.93 -7.58
CA SER A 101 2.60 6.39 -8.09
C SER A 101 1.44 5.42 -7.84
N GLN A 102 1.71 4.10 -7.81
CA GLN A 102 0.71 3.08 -7.48
C GLN A 102 0.43 3.07 -5.97
N ILE A 103 1.46 3.21 -5.13
CA ILE A 103 1.30 3.36 -3.68
C ILE A 103 0.48 4.62 -3.35
N ALA A 104 0.78 5.75 -4.00
CA ALA A 104 0.02 6.99 -3.86
C ALA A 104 -1.43 6.89 -4.39
N ALA A 105 -1.74 5.89 -5.21
CA ALA A 105 -3.09 5.64 -5.73
C ALA A 105 -3.96 4.77 -4.82
N LEU A 106 -3.40 4.15 -3.78
CA LEU A 106 -4.18 3.43 -2.78
C LEU A 106 -5.17 4.37 -2.10
N THR A 107 -6.41 3.94 -1.93
CA THR A 107 -7.41 4.64 -1.15
C THR A 107 -7.07 4.57 0.34
N THR A 108 -7.60 5.50 1.13
CA THR A 108 -7.43 5.48 2.59
C THR A 108 -8.00 4.22 3.23
N ALA A 109 -9.07 3.64 2.66
CA ALA A 109 -9.63 2.37 3.13
C ALA A 109 -8.69 1.19 2.86
N GLN A 110 -8.04 1.15 1.69
CA GLN A 110 -7.02 0.14 1.37
C GLN A 110 -5.79 0.28 2.27
N VAL A 111 -5.36 1.50 2.59
CA VAL A 111 -4.26 1.72 3.53
C VAL A 111 -4.66 1.28 4.94
N ALA A 112 -5.79 1.74 5.46
CA ALA A 112 -6.19 1.47 6.85
C ALA A 112 -6.55 0.00 7.11
N SER A 113 -7.25 -0.65 6.17
CA SER A 113 -7.86 -1.98 6.39
C SER A 113 -7.38 -3.04 5.42
N GLY A 114 -6.61 -2.67 4.38
CA GLY A 114 -6.02 -3.62 3.43
C GLY A 114 -4.56 -3.92 3.73
N LEU A 115 -3.75 -2.91 4.02
CA LEU A 115 -2.33 -3.14 4.33
C LEU A 115 -2.15 -3.77 5.72
N THR A 116 -1.39 -4.85 5.79
CA THR A 116 -0.93 -5.46 7.03
C THR A 116 0.33 -4.76 7.53
N THR A 117 0.70 -4.95 8.81
CA THR A 117 1.95 -4.40 9.34
C THR A 117 3.19 -4.98 8.64
N ALA A 118 3.15 -6.25 8.23
CA ALA A 118 4.23 -6.87 7.45
C ALA A 118 4.38 -6.21 6.06
N GLN A 119 3.27 -5.83 5.43
CA GLN A 119 3.28 -5.07 4.18
C GLN A 119 3.79 -3.64 4.39
N ILE A 120 3.47 -2.98 5.51
CA ILE A 120 4.03 -1.66 5.83
C ILE A 120 5.56 -1.73 5.97
N VAL A 121 6.09 -2.71 6.70
CA VAL A 121 7.54 -2.95 6.83
C VAL A 121 8.20 -3.24 5.48
N ALA A 122 7.47 -3.85 4.54
CA ALA A 122 8.00 -4.18 3.22
C ALA A 122 8.01 -3.01 2.23
N LEU A 123 7.44 -1.85 2.59
CA LEU A 123 7.55 -0.66 1.76
C LEU A 123 9.01 -0.23 1.67
N THR A 124 9.42 0.21 0.49
CA THR A 124 10.68 0.92 0.35
C THR A 124 10.55 2.33 0.95
N THR A 125 11.66 2.91 1.39
CA THR A 125 11.71 4.31 1.87
C THR A 125 11.15 5.32 0.86
N ALA A 126 11.37 5.07 -0.44
CA ALA A 126 10.79 5.88 -1.51
C ALA A 126 9.25 5.76 -1.56
N GLN A 127 8.69 4.57 -1.36
CA GLN A 127 7.25 4.36 -1.32
C GLN A 127 6.62 4.94 -0.04
N ALA A 128 7.27 4.80 1.12
CA ALA A 128 6.81 5.44 2.36
C ALA A 128 6.77 6.97 2.21
N SER A 129 7.81 7.57 1.61
CA SER A 129 7.85 9.02 1.32
C SER A 129 6.80 9.47 0.29
N ALA A 130 6.26 8.53 -0.51
CA ALA A 130 5.25 8.80 -1.54
C ALA A 130 3.82 8.73 -1.01
N LEU A 131 3.60 8.25 0.21
CA LEU A 131 2.27 8.27 0.83
C LEU A 131 1.71 9.70 0.85
N THR A 132 0.45 9.86 0.50
CA THR A 132 -0.23 11.15 0.63
C THR A 132 -0.48 11.48 2.10
N THR A 133 -0.76 12.74 2.42
CA THR A 133 -1.15 13.14 3.78
C THR A 133 -2.45 12.47 4.21
N ALA A 134 -3.40 12.27 3.29
CA ALA A 134 -4.64 11.54 3.56
C ALA A 134 -4.40 10.06 3.87
N GLN A 135 -3.50 9.39 3.14
CA GLN A 135 -3.08 8.01 3.44
C GLN A 135 -2.33 7.93 4.77
N THR A 136 -1.45 8.89 5.06
CA THR A 136 -0.71 8.95 6.32
C THR A 136 -1.66 9.09 7.52
N ALA A 137 -2.67 9.96 7.42
CA ALA A 137 -3.71 10.12 8.44
C ALA A 137 -4.62 8.88 8.57
N ALA A 138 -4.69 8.04 7.54
CA ALA A 138 -5.50 6.81 7.54
C ALA A 138 -4.79 5.59 8.12
N LEU A 139 -3.45 5.62 8.29
CA LEU A 139 -2.72 4.51 8.90
C LEU A 139 -3.28 4.20 10.30
N THR A 140 -3.41 2.94 10.65
CA THR A 140 -3.71 2.54 12.03
C THR A 140 -2.50 2.79 12.92
N THR A 141 -2.70 2.85 14.24
CA THR A 141 -1.60 2.95 15.20
C THR A 141 -0.61 1.79 15.06
N ALA A 142 -1.11 0.57 14.80
CA ALA A 142 -0.27 -0.60 14.57
C ALA A 142 0.58 -0.48 13.29
N GLN A 143 0.02 0.10 12.22
CA GLN A 143 0.76 0.37 10.99
C GLN A 143 1.81 1.47 11.18
N VAL A 144 1.49 2.54 11.93
CA VAL A 144 2.47 3.58 12.29
C VAL A 144 3.62 3.00 13.12
N ALA A 145 3.33 2.13 14.09
CA ALA A 145 4.35 1.44 14.87
C ALA A 145 5.23 0.50 14.02
N ALA A 146 4.73 0.04 12.89
CA ALA A 146 5.44 -0.84 11.96
C ALA A 146 6.34 -0.09 10.96
N LEU A 147 6.22 1.24 10.83
CA LEU A 147 7.11 2.02 9.96
C LEU A 147 8.55 1.93 10.46
N GLU A 148 9.49 1.63 9.58
CA GLU A 148 10.90 1.63 9.96
C GLU A 148 11.38 3.07 10.19
N THR A 149 12.40 3.25 11.04
CA THR A 149 12.96 4.59 11.31
C THR A 149 13.49 5.26 10.05
N ALA A 150 14.06 4.48 9.11
CA ALA A 150 14.50 4.96 7.81
C ALA A 150 13.35 5.49 6.94
N ASP A 151 12.19 4.84 6.97
CA ASP A 151 10.98 5.30 6.27
C ASP A 151 10.49 6.60 6.87
N LEU A 152 10.40 6.64 8.20
CA LEU A 152 9.94 7.82 8.92
C LEU A 152 10.83 9.04 8.65
N VAL A 153 12.15 8.88 8.61
CA VAL A 153 13.11 9.93 8.23
C VAL A 153 12.90 10.40 6.79
N ALA A 154 12.52 9.51 5.88
CA ALA A 154 12.26 9.85 4.48
C ALA A 154 10.91 10.57 4.26
N MET A 155 9.98 10.50 5.23
CA MET A 155 8.70 11.19 5.14
C MET A 155 8.87 12.72 5.19
N LYS A 156 8.05 13.42 4.43
CA LYS A 156 7.95 14.88 4.41
C LYS A 156 7.34 15.38 5.71
N THR A 157 7.72 16.59 6.11
CA THR A 157 7.14 17.30 7.26
C THR A 157 5.61 17.42 7.17
N SER A 158 5.04 17.55 5.96
CA SER A 158 3.59 17.56 5.75
C SER A 158 2.92 16.23 6.08
N GLN A 159 3.59 15.09 5.90
CA GLN A 159 3.07 13.78 6.27
C GLN A 159 3.13 13.60 7.80
N ILE A 160 4.23 14.03 8.44
CA ILE A 160 4.34 14.04 9.91
C ILE A 160 3.25 14.91 10.55
N ALA A 161 3.02 16.11 10.01
CA ALA A 161 1.94 16.99 10.46
C ALA A 161 0.53 16.42 10.21
N ALA A 162 0.38 15.45 9.29
CA ALA A 162 -0.89 14.80 8.99
C ALA A 162 -1.21 13.62 9.91
N LEU A 163 -0.26 13.15 10.73
CA LEU A 163 -0.54 12.13 11.74
C LEU A 163 -1.61 12.64 12.73
N THR A 164 -2.55 11.79 13.08
CA THR A 164 -3.53 12.06 14.13
C THR A 164 -2.86 12.02 15.51
N THR A 165 -3.49 12.64 16.50
CA THR A 165 -3.02 12.57 17.90
C THR A 165 -2.97 11.14 18.43
N ALA A 166 -3.87 10.26 18.00
CA ALA A 166 -3.85 8.85 18.36
C ALA A 166 -2.65 8.10 17.75
N GLN A 167 -2.32 8.37 16.47
CA GLN A 167 -1.12 7.82 15.83
C GLN A 167 0.16 8.32 16.49
N VAL A 168 0.23 9.60 16.88
CA VAL A 168 1.37 10.14 17.63
C VAL A 168 1.47 9.48 19.01
N ALA A 169 0.39 9.46 19.80
CA ALA A 169 0.41 8.98 21.18
C ALA A 169 0.59 7.46 21.32
N SER A 170 0.04 6.67 20.39
CA SER A 170 -0.06 5.21 20.52
C SER A 170 0.46 4.44 19.31
N GLY A 171 0.84 5.12 18.24
CA GLY A 171 1.48 4.52 17.07
C GLY A 171 2.99 4.73 17.06
N LEU A 172 3.49 5.94 17.36
CA LEU A 172 4.93 6.19 17.39
C LEU A 172 5.59 5.56 18.62
N THR A 173 6.59 4.73 18.39
CA THR A 173 7.49 4.20 19.43
C THR A 173 8.51 5.26 19.86
N THR A 174 9.19 5.04 20.99
CA THR A 174 10.27 5.93 21.44
C THR A 174 11.44 5.97 20.45
N ASP A 175 11.76 4.85 19.81
CA ASP A 175 12.84 4.77 18.81
C ASP A 175 12.49 5.58 17.55
N GLN A 176 11.22 5.55 17.14
CA GLN A 176 10.71 6.38 16.05
C GLN A 176 10.69 7.87 16.41
N ILE A 177 10.39 8.24 17.66
CA ILE A 177 10.47 9.63 18.12
C ILE A 177 11.91 10.13 18.06
N VAL A 178 12.88 9.35 18.56
CA VAL A 178 14.32 9.68 18.48
C VAL A 178 14.80 9.78 17.03
N ALA A 179 14.24 8.98 16.12
CA ALA A 179 14.63 8.99 14.72
C ALA A 179 14.08 10.18 13.92
N LEU A 180 13.13 10.95 14.44
CA LEU A 180 12.63 12.13 13.74
C LEU A 180 13.77 13.10 13.48
N THR A 181 13.80 13.66 12.27
CA THR A 181 14.68 14.81 12.02
C THR A 181 14.15 16.03 12.77
N THR A 182 15.02 16.97 13.12
CA THR A 182 14.63 18.23 13.76
C THR A 182 13.61 19.04 12.94
N ALA A 183 13.63 18.94 11.61
CA ALA A 183 12.62 19.55 10.75
C ALA A 183 11.24 18.88 10.89
N GLN A 184 11.20 17.55 11.07
CA GLN A 184 9.97 16.79 11.30
C GLN A 184 9.43 17.01 12.72
N ALA A 185 10.29 17.02 13.74
CA ALA A 185 9.90 17.39 15.09
C ALA A 185 9.29 18.80 15.14
N GLY A 186 9.92 19.77 14.46
CA GLY A 186 9.39 21.13 14.32
C GLY A 186 8.11 21.26 13.48
N ALA A 187 7.72 20.20 12.76
CA ALA A 187 6.47 20.14 11.99
C ALA A 187 5.30 19.53 12.78
N LEU A 188 5.55 18.96 13.96
CA LEU A 188 4.48 18.54 14.86
C LEU A 188 3.58 19.73 15.22
N THR A 189 2.29 19.53 15.08
CA THR A 189 1.26 20.49 15.50
C THR A 189 1.18 20.57 17.02
N THR A 190 0.59 21.65 17.53
CA THR A 190 0.34 21.82 18.97
C THR A 190 -0.49 20.68 19.55
N ALA A 191 -1.49 20.18 18.81
CA ALA A 191 -2.32 19.06 19.25
C ALA A 191 -1.55 17.74 19.32
N GLN A 192 -0.67 17.46 18.36
CA GLN A 192 0.20 16.29 18.38
C GLN A 192 1.23 16.37 19.51
N THR A 193 1.84 17.53 19.72
CA THR A 193 2.78 17.77 20.83
C THR A 193 2.12 17.53 22.18
N ALA A 194 0.88 18.01 22.37
CA ALA A 194 0.10 17.79 23.58
C ALA A 194 -0.32 16.32 23.77
N ALA A 195 -0.33 15.52 22.71
CA ALA A 195 -0.69 14.11 22.76
C ALA A 195 0.50 13.18 23.07
N LEU A 196 1.74 13.69 23.07
CA LEU A 196 2.91 12.90 23.38
C LEU A 196 2.81 12.30 24.79
N THR A 197 3.13 11.02 24.90
CA THR A 197 3.19 10.32 26.18
C THR A 197 4.43 10.72 26.96
N THR A 198 4.45 10.43 28.27
CA THR A 198 5.62 10.70 29.11
C THR A 198 6.88 9.99 28.62
N ALA A 199 6.76 8.77 28.10
CA ALA A 199 7.87 8.02 27.53
C ALA A 199 8.41 8.68 26.25
N GLN A 200 7.52 9.16 25.38
CA GLN A 200 7.91 9.85 24.15
C GLN A 200 8.57 11.21 24.45
N VAL A 201 8.04 11.98 25.41
CA VAL A 201 8.66 13.24 25.86
C VAL A 201 10.05 13.00 26.43
N ALA A 202 10.24 11.93 27.21
CA ALA A 202 11.54 11.55 27.76
C ALA A 202 12.56 11.12 26.69
N ALA A 203 12.08 10.70 25.50
CA ALA A 203 12.92 10.29 24.39
C ALA A 203 13.29 11.45 23.44
N LEU A 204 12.68 12.64 23.58
CA LEU A 204 12.97 13.78 22.71
C LEU A 204 14.40 14.30 22.90
N GLU A 205 15.07 14.56 21.77
CA GLU A 205 16.38 15.20 21.78
C GLU A 205 16.27 16.71 22.02
N THR A 206 17.32 17.31 22.60
CA THR A 206 17.31 18.75 22.90
C THR A 206 17.18 19.62 21.66
N ALA A 207 17.71 19.18 20.51
CA ALA A 207 17.60 19.90 19.25
C ALA A 207 16.14 19.95 18.76
N ASP A 208 15.41 18.85 18.91
CA ASP A 208 14.02 18.71 18.49
C ASP A 208 13.10 19.57 19.35
N LEU A 209 13.30 19.56 20.67
CA LEU A 209 12.58 20.43 21.61
C LEU A 209 12.70 21.93 21.25
N VAL A 210 13.85 22.35 20.73
CA VAL A 210 14.07 23.74 20.28
C VAL A 210 13.33 24.05 18.98
N ALA A 211 13.17 23.07 18.09
CA ALA A 211 12.47 23.24 16.82
C ALA A 211 10.95 23.16 16.92
N MET A 212 10.42 22.46 17.93
CA MET A 212 9.00 22.34 18.20
C MET A 212 8.37 23.70 18.51
N LYS A 213 7.29 24.04 17.78
CA LYS A 213 6.52 25.26 18.02
C LYS A 213 5.46 24.98 19.08
N THR A 214 5.55 25.65 20.23
CA THR A 214 4.60 25.50 21.33
C THR A 214 3.49 26.57 21.33
N SER A 215 3.39 27.38 20.26
CA SER A 215 2.43 28.48 20.11
C SER A 215 1.96 28.65 18.67
#